data_AF-A0A0G1AFH6-F1
#
_entry.id   AF-A0A0G1AFH6-F1
#
_cell.length_a   1.000
_cell.length_b   1.000
_cell.length_c   1.000
_cell.angle_alpha   90.00
_cell.angle_beta   90.00
_cell.angle_gamma   90.00
#
_symmetry.space_group_name_H-M   'P 1'
#
loop_
_entity.id
_entity.type
_entity.pdbx_description
1 polymer ?
#
loop_
_entity_poly.entity_id
_entity_poly.type
_entity_poly.pdbx_seq_one_letter_code
_entity_poly.pdbx_strand_id
1 'polypeptide(L)'
;KDGYPAAVLIRGAEIGTSDKTQETSKKLNGPGKGCREFNIDKKLNGVDICRSREIWIENRNENIKPSHIKRGKRIGVDYAGKWKDKLWRFSIA
;
A
#
# COMPACT_ATOMS: atom_id res chain seq x y z
N LYS A 1 14.24 9.45 -14.37
CA LYS A 1 14.64 10.87 -14.28
C LYS A 1 14.68 11.26 -12.80
N ASP A 2 15.69 12.01 -12.38
CA ASP A 2 15.72 12.58 -11.03
C ASP A 2 14.48 13.46 -10.79
N GLY A 3 13.88 13.34 -9.61
CA GLY A 3 12.64 14.05 -9.24
C GLY A 3 11.34 13.44 -9.78
N TYR A 4 11.38 12.31 -10.50
CA TYR A 4 10.18 11.61 -10.97
C TYR A 4 9.70 10.60 -9.91
N PRO A 5 8.49 10.75 -9.33
CA PRO A 5 7.94 9.74 -8.43
C PRO A 5 7.57 8.49 -9.25
N ALA A 6 8.46 7.51 -9.25
CA ALA A 6 8.37 6.36 -10.15
C ALA A 6 7.44 5.24 -9.66
N ALA A 7 7.12 5.21 -8.36
CA ALA A 7 6.36 4.10 -7.78
C ALA A 7 5.65 4.49 -6.47
N VAL A 8 4.64 3.70 -6.12
CA VAL A 8 3.95 3.73 -4.83
C VAL A 8 4.26 2.42 -4.09
N LEU A 9 4.66 2.53 -2.81
CA LEU A 9 4.85 1.36 -1.96
C LEU A 9 3.59 1.12 -1.13
N ILE A 10 2.96 -0.03 -1.29
CA ILE A 10 1.89 -0.49 -0.41
C ILE A 10 2.50 -0.94 0.92
N ARG A 11 2.16 -0.23 2.01
CA ARG A 11 2.75 -0.48 3.34
C ARG A 11 1.81 -1.16 4.31
N GLY A 12 0.52 -1.11 4.04
CA GLY A 12 -0.47 -1.80 4.85
C GLY A 12 -1.79 -1.95 4.14
N ALA A 13 -2.56 -2.90 4.64
CA ALA A 13 -3.89 -3.25 4.17
C ALA A 13 -4.69 -3.82 5.34
N GLU A 14 -6.01 -3.77 5.24
CA GLU A 14 -6.92 -4.46 6.13
C GLU A 14 -7.64 -5.52 5.32
N ILE A 15 -7.61 -6.76 5.81
CA ILE A 15 -8.34 -7.87 5.21
C ILE A 15 -9.54 -8.14 6.10
N GLY A 16 -10.72 -7.88 5.58
CA GLY A 16 -11.98 -8.30 6.18
C GLY A 16 -12.48 -9.60 5.56
N THR A 17 -13.27 -10.36 6.32
CA THR A 17 -14.10 -11.43 5.77
C THR A 17 -15.43 -10.84 5.31
N SER A 18 -16.03 -11.41 4.27
CA SER A 18 -17.37 -11.05 3.79
C SER A 18 -18.48 -11.49 4.77
N ASP A 19 -18.14 -12.32 5.75
CA ASP A 19 -19.09 -12.95 6.66
C ASP A 19 -19.38 -12.03 7.85
N LYS A 20 -20.56 -11.40 7.81
CA LYS A 20 -21.12 -10.52 8.85
C LYS A 20 -21.25 -11.17 10.24
N THR A 21 -20.97 -12.46 10.38
CA THR A 21 -21.12 -13.24 11.61
C THR A 21 -19.80 -13.38 12.37
N GLN A 22 -18.65 -13.12 11.75
CA GLN A 22 -17.35 -13.10 12.43
C GLN A 22 -16.54 -11.88 12.00
N GLU A 23 -16.58 -10.85 12.84
CA GLU A 23 -15.85 -9.60 12.68
C GLU A 23 -14.35 -9.83 12.99
N THR A 24 -13.66 -10.52 12.08
CA THR A 24 -12.21 -10.72 12.16
C THR A 24 -11.55 -9.92 11.04
N SER A 25 -11.13 -8.70 11.36
CA SER A 25 -10.30 -7.91 10.45
C SER A 25 -8.82 -8.13 10.77
N LYS A 26 -8.06 -8.57 9.77
CA LYS A 26 -6.61 -8.77 9.88
C LYS A 26 -5.90 -7.54 9.35
N LYS A 27 -5.17 -6.86 10.23
CA LYS A 27 -4.35 -5.71 9.87
C LYS A 27 -2.97 -6.13 9.40
N LEU A 28 -2.66 -5.86 8.14
CA LEU A 28 -1.34 -5.96 7.57
C LEU A 28 -0.66 -4.61 7.71
N ASN A 29 0.23 -4.46 8.70
CA ASN A 29 0.88 -3.19 9.02
C ASN A 29 2.35 -3.10 8.57
N GLY A 30 2.73 -3.87 7.55
CA GLY A 30 4.06 -3.79 6.97
C GLY A 30 4.09 -4.31 5.53
N PRO A 31 4.96 -3.76 4.67
CA PRO A 31 5.03 -4.15 3.25
C PRO A 31 5.31 -5.65 3.09
N GLY A 32 6.26 -6.20 3.85
CA GLY A 32 6.57 -7.63 3.81
C GLY A 32 5.47 -8.53 4.37
N LYS A 33 4.62 -8.03 5.28
CA LYS A 33 3.45 -8.80 5.77
C LYS A 33 2.40 -8.93 4.66
N GLY A 34 2.14 -7.84 3.93
CA GLY A 34 1.26 -7.87 2.78
C GLY A 34 1.76 -8.82 1.69
N CYS A 35 3.05 -8.76 1.35
CA CYS A 35 3.61 -9.69 0.37
C CYS A 35 3.40 -11.16 0.77
N ARG A 36 3.68 -11.51 2.03
CA ARG A 36 3.51 -12.89 2.53
C ARG A 36 2.06 -13.34 2.52
N GLU A 37 1.14 -12.47 2.95
CA GLU A 37 -0.28 -12.81 3.03
C GLU A 37 -0.89 -13.06 1.64
N PHE A 38 -0.51 -12.25 0.66
CA PHE A 38 -1.01 -12.36 -0.72
C PHE A 38 -0.12 -13.21 -1.63
N ASN A 39 0.87 -13.93 -1.09
CA ASN A 39 1.84 -14.71 -1.86
C ASN A 39 2.54 -13.93 -2.98
N ILE A 40 2.80 -12.64 -2.76
CA ILE A 40 3.55 -11.79 -3.70
C ILE A 40 5.04 -12.09 -3.55
N ASP A 41 5.64 -12.59 -4.62
CA ASP A 41 7.06 -12.86 -4.72
C ASP A 41 7.71 -12.10 -5.89
N LYS A 42 8.99 -12.40 -6.17
CA LYS A 42 9.76 -11.74 -7.24
C LYS A 42 9.25 -12.06 -8.65
N LYS A 43 8.45 -13.11 -8.85
CA LYS A 43 7.91 -13.47 -10.17
C LYS A 43 6.93 -12.42 -10.68
N LEU A 44 6.28 -11.68 -9.78
CA LEU A 44 5.37 -10.58 -10.12
C LEU A 44 6.10 -9.25 -10.43
N ASN A 45 7.44 -9.21 -10.37
CA ASN A 45 8.18 -7.99 -10.68
C ASN A 45 8.11 -7.65 -12.18
N GLY A 46 7.71 -6.41 -12.49
CA GLY A 46 7.53 -5.95 -13.87
C GLY A 46 6.21 -6.34 -14.52
N VAL A 47 5.33 -7.06 -13.80
CA VAL A 47 3.97 -7.36 -14.26
C VAL A 47 3.16 -6.06 -14.38
N ASP A 48 2.50 -5.91 -15.52
CA ASP A 48 1.51 -4.85 -15.73
C ASP A 48 0.21 -5.21 -15.00
N ILE A 49 0.01 -4.61 -13.82
CA ILE A 49 -1.16 -4.84 -12.96
C ILE A 49 -2.49 -4.39 -13.61
N CYS A 50 -2.45 -3.60 -14.68
CA CYS A 50 -3.64 -3.19 -15.42
C CYS A 50 -4.12 -4.27 -16.41
N ARG A 51 -3.27 -5.27 -16.71
CA ARG A 51 -3.54 -6.33 -17.69
C ARG A 51 -3.38 -7.74 -17.11
N SER A 52 -2.78 -7.86 -15.94
CA SER A 52 -2.55 -9.12 -15.25
C SER A 52 -3.85 -9.79 -14.79
N ARG A 53 -3.84 -11.12 -14.78
CA ARG A 53 -4.90 -11.95 -14.17
C ARG A 53 -4.49 -12.50 -12.80
N GLU A 54 -3.22 -12.35 -12.42
CA GLU A 54 -2.66 -12.89 -11.18
C GLU A 54 -2.75 -11.88 -10.03
N ILE A 55 -2.60 -10.59 -10.33
CA ILE A 55 -2.68 -9.50 -9.37
C ILE A 55 -3.22 -8.25 -10.05
N TRP A 56 -4.20 -7.60 -9.42
CA TRP A 56 -4.83 -6.39 -9.94
C TRP A 56 -5.33 -5.51 -8.79
N ILE A 57 -5.78 -4.31 -9.12
CA ILE A 57 -6.42 -3.38 -8.19
C ILE A 57 -7.88 -3.25 -8.59
N GLU A 58 -8.78 -3.30 -7.61
CA GLU A 58 -10.21 -3.11 -7.81
C GLU A 58 -10.68 -1.80 -7.19
N ASN A 59 -11.56 -1.10 -7.89
CA ASN A 59 -12.30 0.00 -7.30
C ASN A 59 -13.49 -0.54 -6.50
N ARG A 60 -13.45 -0.35 -5.18
CA ARG A 60 -14.55 -0.74 -4.26
C ARG A 60 -15.62 0.34 -4.10
N ASN A 61 -15.55 1.43 -4.89
CA ASN A 61 -16.41 2.62 -4.78
C ASN A 61 -16.38 3.27 -3.39
N GLU A 62 -15.27 3.12 -2.68
CA GLU A 62 -15.03 3.79 -1.41
C GLU A 62 -14.66 5.26 -1.64
N ASN A 63 -15.36 6.17 -0.95
CA ASN A 63 -15.08 7.60 -1.03
C ASN A 63 -14.35 8.07 0.24
N ILE A 64 -13.03 8.25 0.12
CA ILE A 64 -12.17 8.69 1.22
C ILE A 64 -12.01 10.21 1.18
N LYS A 65 -12.55 10.89 2.20
CA LYS A 65 -12.39 12.35 2.34
C LYS A 65 -10.92 12.71 2.56
N PRO A 66 -10.41 13.81 1.99
CA PRO A 66 -9.04 14.27 2.23
C PRO A 66 -8.70 14.46 3.72
N SER A 67 -9.69 14.82 4.54
CA SER A 67 -9.55 14.94 6.01
C SER A 67 -9.23 13.61 6.71
N HIS A 68 -9.54 12.48 6.08
CA HIS A 68 -9.22 11.15 6.60
C HIS A 68 -7.84 10.65 6.12
N ILE A 69 -7.07 11.45 5.37
CA ILE A 69 -5.75 11.06 4.88
C ILE A 69 -4.66 11.74 5.71
N LYS A 70 -3.99 10.95 6.55
CA LYS A 70 -2.79 11.39 7.28
C LYS A 70 -1.58 11.38 6.35
N ARG A 71 -0.76 12.42 6.45
CA ARG A 71 0.53 12.54 5.74
C ARG A 71 1.69 12.50 6.74
N GLY A 72 2.76 11.79 6.41
CA GLY A 72 3.93 11.67 7.27
C GLY A 72 5.22 11.41 6.51
N LYS A 73 6.35 11.48 7.23
CA LYS A 73 7.65 11.08 6.68
C LYS A 73 7.65 9.58 6.36
N ARG A 74 8.40 9.20 5.33
CA ARG A 74 8.60 7.79 4.94
C ARG A 74 9.47 7.08 5.99
N ILE A 75 9.29 5.78 6.14
CA ILE A 75 10.00 4.95 7.14
C ILE A 75 11.21 4.29 6.48
N GLY A 76 12.37 4.31 7.14
CA GLY A 76 13.58 3.60 6.70
C GLY A 76 14.25 4.22 5.47
N VAL A 77 14.18 5.55 5.34
CA VAL A 77 14.76 6.31 4.22
C VAL A 77 15.74 7.39 4.67
N ASP A 78 16.42 7.19 5.80
CA ASP A 78 17.36 8.20 6.34
C ASP A 78 18.51 8.51 5.37
N TYR A 79 18.85 7.54 4.52
CA TYR A 79 19.82 7.68 3.42
C TYR A 79 19.36 8.63 2.30
N ALA A 80 18.07 9.01 2.24
CA ALA A 80 17.49 9.76 1.12
C ALA A 80 17.74 11.28 1.18
N GLY A 81 18.67 11.76 2.02
CA GLY A 81 19.02 13.18 2.15
C GLY A 81 17.77 14.05 2.37
N LYS A 82 17.66 15.16 1.61
CA LYS A 82 16.50 16.09 1.68
C LYS A 82 15.13 15.43 1.44
N TRP A 83 15.10 14.27 0.80
CA TRP A 83 13.85 13.59 0.49
C TRP A 83 13.29 12.84 1.70
N LYS A 84 14.08 12.55 2.73
CA LYS A 84 13.61 11.86 3.95
C LYS A 84 12.53 12.67 4.69
N ASP A 85 12.60 14.00 4.58
CA ASP A 85 11.69 14.93 5.26
C ASP A 85 10.38 15.20 4.50
N LYS A 86 10.26 14.70 3.26
CA LYS A 86 9.01 14.84 2.49
C LYS A 86 7.90 13.99 3.11
N LEU A 87 6.71 14.59 3.22
CA LEU A 87 5.50 13.94 3.75
C LEU A 87 4.82 13.04 2.71
N TRP A 88 5.56 12.09 2.16
CA TRP A 88 5.13 11.18 1.10
C TRP A 88 4.71 9.79 1.60
N ARG A 89 4.39 9.67 2.89
CA ARG A 89 3.70 8.50 3.44
C ARG A 89 2.26 8.90 3.73
N PHE A 90 1.33 8.19 3.12
CA PHE A 90 -0.10 8.41 3.27
C PHE A 90 -0.73 7.22 4.02
N SER A 91 -1.66 7.48 4.94
CA SER A 91 -2.43 6.45 5.64
C SER A 91 -3.83 6.96 5.95
N ILE A 92 -4.78 6.04 6.10
CA ILE A 92 -6.11 6.37 6.60
C ILE A 92 -6.02 6.74 8.08
N ALA A 93 -6.80 7.74 8.48
CA ALA A 93 -6.84 8.31 9.82
C ALA A 93 -7.43 7.34 10.85
#